data_AF-A0A7W3VMA6-F1
#
_entry.id   AF-A0A7W3VMA6-F1
#
_cell.length_a   1.000
_cell.length_b   1.000
_cell.length_c   1.000
_cell.angle_alpha   90.00
_cell.angle_beta   90.00
_cell.angle_gamma   90.00
#
_symmetry.space_group_name_H-M   'P 1'
#
loop_
_entity.id
_entity.type
_entity.pdbx_description
1 polymer ?
#
loop_
_entity_poly.entity_id
_entity_poly.type
_entity_poly.pdbx_seq_one_letter_code
_entity_poly.pdbx_strand_id
1 'polypeptide(L)'
;MQKDIENLKDIQLLVNTFYGRVQQDDLIGPIFNERLEGKWDYHLEKMYAFWQTVLLEEHTYSGRPFPPHAKLPVHSEHFERWKQIFNATVDELFEGKIAEEAKWRAERMAAMFLSKIEYFRS
;
A
#
# COMPACT_ATOMS: atom_id res chain seq x y z
N MET A 1 -11.91 -7.25 -20.68
CA MET A 1 -11.16 -6.01 -20.40
C MET A 1 -11.65 -5.50 -19.09
N GLN A 2 -10.76 -5.44 -18.10
CA GLN A 2 -11.00 -4.69 -16.88
C GLN A 2 -11.02 -3.19 -17.22
N LYS A 3 -11.42 -2.35 -16.26
CA LYS A 3 -11.39 -0.88 -16.44
C LYS A 3 -10.14 -0.31 -15.77
N ASP A 4 -9.81 0.94 -16.06
CA ASP A 4 -8.75 1.65 -15.32
C ASP A 4 -9.30 2.22 -13.99
N ILE A 5 -8.39 2.73 -13.16
CA ILE A 5 -8.72 3.42 -11.91
C ILE A 5 -9.12 4.86 -12.21
N GLU A 6 -10.37 5.24 -11.89
CA GLU A 6 -10.93 6.52 -12.36
C GLU A 6 -11.38 7.43 -11.21
N ASN A 7 -11.73 6.86 -10.05
CA ASN A 7 -12.35 7.62 -8.96
C ASN A 7 -12.10 7.00 -7.58
N LEU A 8 -12.56 7.68 -6.53
CA LEU A 8 -12.38 7.25 -5.13
C LEU A 8 -12.97 5.86 -4.85
N LYS A 9 -14.08 5.45 -5.50
CA LYS A 9 -14.66 4.12 -5.28
C LYS A 9 -13.73 3.02 -5.78
N ASP A 10 -13.02 3.25 -6.87
CA ASP A 10 -12.03 2.32 -7.40
C ASP A 10 -10.82 2.20 -6.45
N ILE A 11 -10.37 3.34 -5.90
CA ILE A 11 -9.32 3.35 -4.87
C ILE A 11 -9.76 2.58 -3.63
N GLN A 12 -10.98 2.79 -3.15
CA GLN A 12 -11.52 2.06 -2.00
C GLN A 12 -11.58 0.55 -2.28
N LEU A 13 -12.02 0.15 -3.48
CA LEU A 13 -12.05 -1.25 -3.89
C LEU A 13 -10.63 -1.86 -3.90
N LEU A 14 -9.66 -1.19 -4.51
CA LEU A 14 -8.26 -1.61 -4.54
C LEU A 14 -7.71 -1.77 -3.12
N VAL A 15 -7.82 -0.73 -2.30
CA VAL A 15 -7.26 -0.69 -0.95
C VAL A 15 -7.91 -1.74 -0.04
N ASN A 16 -9.24 -1.90 -0.10
CA ASN A 16 -9.93 -2.90 0.72
C ASN A 16 -9.56 -4.32 0.33
N THR A 17 -9.52 -4.61 -0.98
CA THR A 17 -9.14 -5.94 -1.47
C THR A 17 -7.69 -6.25 -1.11
N PHE A 18 -6.80 -5.26 -1.29
CA PHE A 18 -5.39 -5.39 -0.98
C PHE A 18 -5.16 -5.66 0.52
N TYR A 19 -5.69 -4.80 1.40
CA TYR A 19 -5.48 -4.96 2.84
C TYR A 19 -6.22 -6.16 3.43
N GLY A 20 -7.36 -6.57 2.85
CA GLY A 20 -8.00 -7.84 3.19
C GLY A 20 -7.08 -9.04 2.96
N ARG A 21 -6.29 -9.03 1.88
CA ARG A 21 -5.26 -10.06 1.62
C ARG A 21 -4.06 -9.94 2.55
N VAL A 22 -3.56 -8.72 2.76
CA VAL A 22 -2.44 -8.45 3.68
C VAL A 22 -2.77 -8.96 5.09
N GLN A 23 -4.00 -8.74 5.57
CA GLN A 23 -4.43 -9.15 6.90
C GLN A 23 -4.36 -10.67 7.12
N GLN A 24 -4.58 -11.44 6.07
CA GLN A 24 -4.59 -12.91 6.07
C GLN A 24 -3.24 -13.52 5.65
N ASP A 25 -2.25 -12.71 5.31
CA ASP A 25 -0.95 -13.20 4.85
C ASP A 25 -0.08 -13.67 6.02
N ASP A 26 0.49 -14.88 5.91
CA ASP A 26 1.27 -15.48 7.00
C ASP A 26 2.56 -14.71 7.32
N LEU A 27 3.16 -14.01 6.34
CA LEU A 27 4.44 -13.31 6.52
C LEU A 27 4.23 -11.88 7.00
N ILE A 28 3.41 -11.11 6.30
CA ILE A 28 3.24 -9.67 6.61
C ILE A 28 2.01 -9.40 7.49
N GLY A 29 1.01 -10.28 7.48
CA GLY A 29 -0.23 -10.12 8.25
C GLY A 29 0.02 -9.93 9.76
N PRO A 30 0.87 -10.72 10.43
CA PRO A 30 1.17 -10.52 11.85
C PRO A 30 1.68 -9.11 12.18
N ILE A 31 2.50 -8.51 11.31
CA ILE A 31 3.04 -7.16 11.51
C ILE A 31 1.94 -6.11 11.45
N PHE A 32 1.05 -6.22 10.46
CA PHE A 32 -0.09 -5.30 10.35
C PHE A 32 -1.09 -5.51 11.49
N ASN A 33 -1.44 -6.76 11.81
CA ASN A 33 -2.38 -7.10 12.86
C ASN A 33 -1.92 -6.58 14.24
N GLU A 34 -0.65 -6.77 14.59
CA GLU A 34 -0.09 -6.25 15.84
C GLU A 34 -0.15 -4.71 15.92
N ARG A 35 0.11 -4.01 14.80
CA ARG A 35 0.16 -2.55 14.78
C ARG A 35 -1.20 -1.87 14.62
N LEU A 36 -2.14 -2.55 13.99
CA LEU A 36 -3.45 -2.01 13.60
C LEU A 36 -4.62 -2.61 14.38
N GLU A 37 -4.36 -3.40 15.42
CA GLU A 37 -5.41 -3.93 16.29
C GLU A 37 -6.34 -2.80 16.77
N GLY A 38 -7.64 -2.95 16.52
CA GLY A 38 -8.68 -1.95 16.82
C GLY A 38 -8.62 -0.66 16.00
N LYS A 39 -7.77 -0.57 14.97
CA LYS A 39 -7.51 0.65 14.17
C LYS A 39 -7.51 0.42 12.65
N TRP A 40 -7.97 -0.74 12.19
CA TRP A 40 -8.02 -1.09 10.77
C TRP A 40 -8.79 -0.07 9.94
N ASP A 41 -10.01 0.30 10.35
CA ASP A 41 -10.84 1.26 9.61
C ASP A 41 -10.13 2.60 9.43
N TYR A 42 -9.51 3.11 10.50
CA TYR A 42 -8.73 4.35 10.45
C TYR A 42 -7.50 4.26 9.53
N HIS A 43 -6.86 3.10 9.46
CA HIS A 43 -5.77 2.86 8.52
C HIS A 43 -6.27 2.83 7.08
N LEU A 44 -7.38 2.15 6.81
CA LEU A 44 -7.99 2.08 5.48
C LEU A 44 -8.38 3.47 4.97
N GLU A 45 -9.04 4.30 5.81
CA GLU A 45 -9.38 5.69 5.46
C GLU A 45 -8.15 6.51 5.03
N LYS A 46 -7.05 6.39 5.78
CA LYS A 46 -5.78 7.03 5.41
C LYS A 46 -5.23 6.51 4.09
N MET A 47 -5.35 5.22 3.83
CA MET A 47 -4.87 4.60 2.60
C MET A 47 -5.71 4.99 1.39
N TYR A 48 -7.02 5.22 1.56
CA TYR A 48 -7.84 5.80 0.50
C TYR A 48 -7.33 7.19 0.12
N ALA A 49 -7.20 8.09 1.11
CA ALA A 49 -6.71 9.44 0.86
C ALA A 49 -5.31 9.45 0.23
N PHE A 50 -4.42 8.59 0.74
CA PHE A 50 -3.06 8.45 0.23
C PHE A 50 -3.05 8.06 -1.25
N TRP A 51 -3.71 6.97 -1.63
CA TRP A 51 -3.71 6.48 -3.00
C TRP A 51 -4.49 7.38 -3.95
N GLN A 52 -5.55 8.04 -3.47
CA GLN A 52 -6.27 9.04 -4.25
C GLN A 52 -5.35 10.24 -4.59
N THR A 53 -4.56 10.70 -3.62
CA THR A 53 -3.55 11.76 -3.85
C THR A 53 -2.47 11.32 -4.83
N VAL A 54 -1.99 10.08 -4.71
CA VAL A 54 -0.88 9.57 -5.53
C VAL A 54 -1.30 9.28 -6.97
N LEU A 55 -2.52 8.78 -7.19
CA LEU A 55 -2.95 8.27 -8.50
C LEU A 55 -3.89 9.19 -9.25
N LEU A 56 -4.71 9.95 -8.52
CA LEU A 56 -5.73 10.82 -9.10
C LEU A 56 -5.42 12.31 -8.87
N GLU A 57 -4.28 12.63 -8.25
CA GLU A 57 -3.83 13.99 -7.95
C GLU A 57 -4.79 14.81 -7.07
N GLU A 58 -5.73 14.14 -6.40
CA GLU A 58 -6.65 14.74 -5.45
C GLU A 58 -5.97 14.90 -4.10
N HIS A 59 -5.60 16.11 -3.71
CA HIS A 59 -4.80 16.41 -2.51
C HIS A 59 -5.53 16.18 -1.16
N THR A 60 -5.98 14.94 -0.91
CA THR A 60 -6.73 14.52 0.28
C THR A 60 -5.84 13.97 1.39
N TYR A 61 -4.57 13.67 1.10
CA TYR A 61 -3.58 13.21 2.07
C TYR A 61 -2.53 14.28 2.40
N SER A 62 -2.38 14.60 3.69
CA SER A 62 -1.42 15.60 4.20
C SER A 62 -0.34 15.01 5.12
N GLY A 63 -0.32 13.68 5.28
CA GLY A 63 0.59 12.99 6.18
C GLY A 63 2.01 12.82 5.63
N ARG A 64 2.92 12.36 6.50
CA ARG A 64 4.24 11.88 6.09
C ARG A 64 4.19 10.34 6.06
N PRO A 65 4.34 9.68 4.90
CA PRO A 65 4.10 8.26 4.79
C PRO A 65 5.22 7.41 5.42
N PHE A 66 6.47 7.91 5.48
CA PHE A 66 7.61 7.14 5.98
C PHE A 66 7.71 7.00 7.52
N PRO A 67 7.55 8.07 8.34
CA PRO A 67 7.83 7.99 9.79
C PRO A 67 7.17 6.82 10.55
N PRO A 68 5.92 6.41 10.26
CA PRO A 68 5.32 5.24 10.91
C PRO A 68 6.07 3.91 10.64
N HIS A 69 6.79 3.82 9.53
CA HIS A 69 7.49 2.61 9.08
C HIS A 69 8.93 2.50 9.59
N ALA A 70 9.53 3.62 10.01
CA ALA A 70 10.97 3.72 10.31
C ALA A 70 11.48 2.74 11.37
N LYS A 71 10.61 2.35 12.32
CA LYS A 71 10.95 1.44 13.44
C LYS A 71 10.26 0.08 13.34
N LEU A 72 9.64 -0.24 12.21
CA LEU A 72 9.03 -1.56 12.03
C LEU A 72 10.14 -2.62 11.87
N PRO A 73 9.97 -3.83 12.41
CA PRO A 73 10.91 -4.95 12.23
C PRO A 73 10.73 -5.61 10.84
N VAL A 74 10.71 -4.80 9.78
CA VAL A 74 10.54 -5.27 8.40
C VAL A 74 11.88 -5.38 7.67
N HIS A 75 11.94 -6.28 6.69
CA HIS A 75 13.10 -6.57 5.85
C HIS A 75 12.68 -6.67 4.39
N SER A 76 13.64 -6.85 3.47
CA SER A 76 13.39 -6.93 2.03
C SER A 76 12.27 -7.92 1.65
N GLU A 77 12.24 -9.10 2.28
CA GLU A 77 11.20 -10.13 2.06
C GLU A 77 9.77 -9.63 2.34
N HIS A 78 9.60 -8.78 3.34
CA HIS A 78 8.29 -8.23 3.72
C HIS A 78 7.80 -7.24 2.67
N PHE A 79 8.71 -6.39 2.18
CA PHE A 79 8.40 -5.47 1.10
C PHE A 79 8.12 -6.22 -0.21
N GLU A 80 8.89 -7.26 -0.52
CA GLU A 80 8.65 -8.10 -1.69
C GLU A 80 7.28 -8.76 -1.64
N ARG A 81 6.90 -9.33 -0.49
CA ARG A 81 5.57 -9.93 -0.30
C ARG A 81 4.45 -8.90 -0.43
N TRP A 82 4.61 -7.73 0.18
CA TRP A 82 3.64 -6.63 0.09
C TRP A 82 3.41 -6.21 -1.36
N LYS A 83 4.48 -6.07 -2.15
CA LYS A 83 4.39 -5.71 -3.58
C LYS A 83 3.74 -6.80 -4.42
N GLN A 84 4.05 -8.07 -4.16
CA GLN A 84 3.41 -9.20 -4.85
C GLN A 84 1.89 -9.19 -4.66
N ILE A 85 1.43 -9.03 -3.42
CA ILE A 85 -0.01 -8.95 -3.13
C ILE A 85 -0.62 -7.70 -3.77
N PHE A 86 0.08 -6.57 -3.74
CA PHE A 86 -0.41 -5.32 -4.33
C PHE A 86 -0.57 -5.44 -5.85
N ASN A 87 0.50 -5.86 -6.54
CA ASN A 87 0.50 -6.01 -8.00
C ASN A 87 -0.55 -7.02 -8.46
N ALA A 88 -0.66 -8.18 -7.80
CA ALA A 88 -1.69 -9.17 -8.11
C ALA A 88 -3.10 -8.63 -7.90
N THR A 89 -3.30 -7.76 -6.90
CA THR A 89 -4.61 -7.12 -6.66
C THR A 89 -4.93 -6.07 -7.71
N VAL A 90 -3.94 -5.30 -8.16
CA VAL A 90 -4.14 -4.37 -9.27
C VAL A 90 -4.49 -5.13 -10.55
N ASP A 91 -3.70 -6.13 -10.93
CA ASP A 91 -3.89 -6.91 -12.18
C ASP A 91 -5.21 -7.70 -12.24
N GLU A 92 -5.81 -7.99 -11.08
CA GLU A 92 -7.11 -8.64 -10.99
C GLU A 92 -8.29 -7.67 -11.14
N LEU A 93 -8.13 -6.44 -10.67
CA LEU A 93 -9.22 -5.46 -10.58
C LEU A 93 -9.21 -4.43 -11.70
N PHE A 94 -8.02 -4.03 -12.16
CA PHE A 94 -7.84 -2.92 -13.09
C PHE A 94 -6.79 -3.22 -14.17
N GLU A 95 -7.01 -2.63 -15.34
CA GLU A 95 -6.03 -2.55 -16.42
C GLU A 95 -6.01 -1.12 -16.97
N GLY A 96 -4.84 -0.63 -17.39
CA GLY A 96 -4.71 0.72 -17.97
C GLY A 96 -3.55 1.51 -17.40
N LYS A 97 -3.52 2.80 -17.73
CA LYS A 97 -2.39 3.68 -17.41
C LYS A 97 -2.27 3.92 -15.90
N ILE A 98 -3.38 4.13 -15.20
CA ILE A 98 -3.34 4.41 -13.75
C ILE A 98 -3.08 3.13 -12.97
N ALA A 99 -3.58 1.98 -13.43
CA ALA A 99 -3.21 0.67 -12.89
C ALA A 99 -1.70 0.40 -12.97
N GLU A 100 -1.06 0.64 -14.12
CA GLU A 100 0.40 0.51 -14.26
C GLU A 100 1.17 1.53 -13.39
N GLU A 101 0.69 2.78 -13.33
CA GLU A 101 1.25 3.80 -12.44
C GLU A 101 1.16 3.38 -10.96
N ALA A 102 0.07 2.74 -10.54
CA ALA A 102 -0.10 2.25 -9.17
C ALA A 102 0.98 1.23 -8.80
N LYS A 103 1.22 0.24 -9.67
CA LYS A 103 2.29 -0.75 -9.48
C LYS A 103 3.67 -0.08 -9.47
N TRP A 104 3.92 0.85 -10.38
CA TRP A 104 5.17 1.59 -10.43
C TRP A 104 5.44 2.41 -9.15
N ARG A 105 4.42 3.11 -8.63
CA ARG A 105 4.50 3.88 -7.38
C ARG A 105 4.76 2.96 -6.19
N ALA A 106 4.07 1.83 -6.11
CA ALA A 106 4.28 0.81 -5.09
C ALA A 106 5.75 0.34 -5.05
N GLU A 107 6.32 -0.01 -6.20
CA GLU A 107 7.73 -0.41 -6.33
C GLU A 107 8.70 0.66 -5.83
N ARG A 108 8.50 1.93 -6.23
CA ARG A 108 9.36 3.04 -5.82
C ARG A 108 9.28 3.32 -4.32
N MET A 109 8.08 3.26 -3.74
CA MET A 109 7.89 3.48 -2.31
C MET A 109 8.53 2.39 -1.47
N ALA A 110 8.32 1.13 -1.83
CA ALA A 110 8.92 -0.01 -1.14
C ALA A 110 10.45 0.09 -1.14
N ALA A 111 11.06 0.37 -2.30
CA ALA A 111 12.50 0.55 -2.42
C ALA A 111 13.01 1.72 -1.55
N MET A 112 12.32 2.88 -1.59
CA MET A 112 12.69 4.03 -0.77
C MET A 112 12.58 3.76 0.73
N PHE A 113 11.52 3.05 1.15
CA PHE A 113 11.29 2.76 2.56
C PHE A 113 12.31 1.78 3.09
N LEU A 114 12.58 0.70 2.35
CA LEU A 114 13.61 -0.27 2.70
C LEU A 114 14.98 0.40 2.86
N SER A 115 15.41 1.17 1.86
CA SER A 115 16.70 1.88 1.89
C SER A 115 16.82 2.81 3.10
N LYS A 116 15.75 3.56 3.42
CA LYS A 116 15.76 4.44 4.60
C LYS A 116 15.80 3.65 5.90
N ILE A 117 15.04 2.55 6.02
CA ILE A 117 15.05 1.71 7.22
C ILE A 117 16.42 1.11 7.45
N GLU A 118 17.08 0.61 6.40
CA GLU A 118 18.45 0.07 6.46
C GLU A 118 19.44 1.15 6.91
N TYR A 119 19.35 2.36 6.34
CA TYR A 119 20.18 3.49 6.74
C TYR A 119 19.98 3.92 8.21
N PHE A 120 18.76 3.81 8.76
CA PHE A 120 18.53 4.13 10.18
C PHE A 120 18.94 3.03 11.15
N ARG A 121 19.21 1.81 10.65
CA ARG A 121 19.64 0.66 11.46
C ARG A 121 21.16 0.48 11.48
N SER A 122 21.87 1.03 10.49
CA SER A 122 23.34 1.11 10.47
C SER A 122 23.85 2.13 11.47
#